data_AF-A0A9W6XSG8-F1
#
_entry.id   AF-A0A9W6XSG8-F1
#
_cell.length_a   1.000
_cell.length_b   1.000
_cell.length_c   1.000
_cell.angle_alpha   90.00
_cell.angle_beta   90.00
_cell.angle_gamma   90.00
#
_symmetry.space_group_name_H-M   'P 1'
#
loop_
_entity.id
_entity.type
_entity.pdbx_description
1 polymer ?
#
loop_
_entity_poly.entity_id
_entity_poly.type
_entity_poly.pdbx_seq_one_letter_code
_entity_poly.pdbx_strand_id
1 'polypeptide(L)'
;MEISDLLNSDEDCASWEFESSETEEEQANANASIIDNDEDGATESDGETTQEAEVTPVAHRRTGNPYVDSIAESSGLHIIRRSEVQAAYTERGELGLFSLFFTRDFRDSLLSWTNKLLKEKGKVEATVYELDAYIGLEIAMSFIPFTEMKELWSKEMFKGHPHFPLTMARNRFESIRGWFQIHAPESVSVERRELDPLWHSRRLLQRLEIQSRTLV
;
A
#
# COMPACT_ATOMS: atom_id res chain seq x y z
N MET A 1 -12.91 -5.61 -20.91
CA MET A 1 -11.45 -5.43 -20.89
C MET A 1 -10.94 -6.26 -19.74
N GLU A 2 -10.13 -7.28 -20.04
CA GLU A 2 -9.60 -8.24 -19.06
C GLU A 2 -8.37 -7.64 -18.39
N ILE A 3 -8.16 -7.90 -17.10
CA ILE A 3 -6.98 -7.40 -16.36
C ILE A 3 -5.67 -7.93 -17.00
N SER A 4 -5.74 -9.09 -17.64
CA SER A 4 -4.69 -9.70 -18.46
C SER A 4 -4.18 -8.78 -19.57
N ASP A 5 -5.05 -7.95 -20.15
CA ASP A 5 -4.70 -7.06 -21.26
C ASP A 5 -3.90 -5.83 -20.78
N LEU A 6 -4.16 -5.37 -19.54
CA LEU A 6 -3.39 -4.28 -18.90
C LEU A 6 -2.00 -4.72 -18.42
N LEU A 7 -1.75 -6.03 -18.33
CA LEU A 7 -0.46 -6.56 -17.86
C LEU A 7 0.62 -6.63 -18.94
N ASN A 8 0.22 -6.50 -20.22
CA ASN A 8 1.09 -6.68 -21.38
C ASN A 8 1.19 -5.44 -22.30
N SER A 9 0.52 -4.33 -21.98
CA SER A 9 0.61 -3.10 -22.77
C SER A 9 1.87 -2.30 -22.40
N ASP A 10 2.86 -2.32 -23.29
CA ASP A 10 4.10 -1.53 -23.20
C ASP A 10 3.95 -0.08 -23.73
N GLU A 11 2.73 0.43 -23.90
CA GLU A 11 2.44 1.78 -24.42
C GLU A 11 1.75 2.64 -23.36
N ASP A 12 2.50 3.45 -22.61
CA ASP A 12 2.73 4.85 -22.98
C ASP A 12 3.58 5.54 -21.90
N CYS A 13 4.69 6.08 -22.38
CA CYS A 13 5.59 6.96 -21.64
C CYS A 13 4.87 8.27 -21.35
N ALA A 14 4.11 8.35 -20.26
CA ALA A 14 3.67 9.62 -19.72
C ALA A 14 4.91 10.38 -19.23
N SER A 15 5.44 11.25 -20.10
CA SER A 15 6.44 12.26 -19.80
C SER A 15 5.92 13.16 -18.69
N TRP A 16 6.38 12.94 -17.46
CA TRP A 16 6.12 13.86 -16.35
C TRP A 16 7.08 15.04 -16.49
N GLU A 17 6.65 16.10 -17.16
CA GLU A 17 7.33 17.40 -17.09
C GLU A 17 7.04 18.01 -15.72
N PHE A 18 8.08 18.15 -14.90
CA PHE A 18 8.02 18.80 -13.61
C PHE A 18 8.15 20.31 -13.84
N GLU A 19 7.10 21.09 -13.56
CA GLU A 19 7.20 22.54 -13.53
C GLU A 19 8.02 22.97 -12.30
N SER A 20 9.19 23.57 -12.54
CA SER A 20 10.04 24.15 -11.49
C SER A 20 9.39 25.42 -10.95
N SER A 21 8.81 25.38 -9.75
CA SER A 21 8.39 26.59 -9.05
C SER A 21 9.53 27.12 -8.18
N GLU A 22 10.35 28.02 -8.73
CA GLU A 22 11.17 28.93 -7.94
C GLU A 22 10.44 30.26 -7.81
N THR A 23 10.04 30.63 -6.58
CA THR A 23 10.08 32.02 -6.09
C THR A 23 9.75 32.04 -4.60
N GLU A 24 10.79 32.10 -3.76
CA GLU A 24 10.70 32.58 -2.39
C GLU A 24 11.06 34.07 -2.40
N GLU A 25 10.12 34.95 -2.06
CA GLU A 25 10.43 36.31 -1.62
C GLU A 25 9.94 36.49 -0.18
N GLU A 26 10.90 36.65 0.72
CA GLU A 26 10.71 37.13 2.08
C GLU A 26 10.28 38.61 2.07
N GLN A 27 9.27 38.97 2.88
CA GLN A 27 9.27 40.26 3.55
C GLN A 27 8.38 40.27 4.79
N ALA A 28 9.03 40.41 5.94
CA ALA A 28 8.42 40.83 7.20
C ALA A 28 8.59 42.35 7.35
N ASN A 29 7.54 43.09 7.74
CA ASN A 29 7.41 43.73 9.06
C ASN A 29 6.33 44.85 9.10
N ALA A 30 5.80 45.02 10.30
CA ALA A 30 4.73 45.83 10.89
C ALA A 30 4.57 47.32 10.51
N ASN A 31 3.32 47.82 10.58
CA ASN A 31 2.86 48.71 11.67
C ASN A 31 1.34 49.06 11.62
N ALA A 32 0.73 49.03 12.82
CA ALA A 32 -0.37 49.81 13.44
C ALA A 32 -1.08 50.92 12.62
N SER A 33 -2.36 51.32 12.82
CA SER A 33 -3.45 51.05 13.79
C SER A 33 -4.69 51.92 13.43
N ILE A 34 -5.83 51.71 14.13
CA ILE A 34 -6.91 52.67 14.51
C ILE A 34 -8.27 52.69 13.73
N ILE A 35 -9.30 52.13 14.41
CA ILE A 35 -10.66 52.64 14.82
C ILE A 35 -11.80 52.93 13.80
N ASP A 36 -12.98 52.32 14.12
CA ASP A 36 -14.43 52.69 13.99
C ASP A 36 -14.94 53.59 12.84
N ASN A 37 -16.17 53.47 12.29
CA ASN A 37 -17.47 53.29 12.94
C ASN A 37 -18.60 53.09 11.88
N ASP A 38 -19.64 52.35 12.27
CA ASP A 38 -21.11 52.52 12.04
C ASP A 38 -21.81 52.60 10.65
N GLU A 39 -23.04 52.05 10.70
CA GLU A 39 -24.30 52.33 9.96
C GLU A 39 -24.76 51.45 8.77
N ASP A 40 -25.65 50.52 9.12
CA ASP A 40 -27.08 50.46 8.78
C ASP A 40 -27.55 50.24 7.32
N GLY A 41 -28.50 49.30 7.16
CA GLY A 41 -29.14 49.02 5.87
C GLY A 41 -29.89 47.70 5.80
N ALA A 42 -31.09 47.68 6.38
CA ALA A 42 -32.07 46.60 6.23
C ALA A 42 -32.63 46.53 4.80
N THR A 43 -32.72 45.32 4.23
CA THR A 43 -33.74 44.96 3.23
C THR A 43 -34.07 43.46 3.30
N GLU A 44 -35.32 43.17 3.63
CA GLU A 44 -35.97 41.87 3.42
C GLU A 44 -36.22 41.67 1.92
N SER A 45 -36.03 40.45 1.39
CA SER A 45 -36.69 40.01 0.16
C SER A 45 -36.79 38.48 0.11
N ASP A 46 -38.00 38.05 -0.22
CA ASP A 46 -38.54 36.69 -0.33
C ASP A 46 -37.71 35.69 -1.15
N GLY A 47 -37.64 34.47 -0.61
CA GLY A 47 -38.19 33.27 -1.25
C GLY A 47 -37.60 32.77 -2.56
N GLU A 48 -36.70 31.78 -2.48
CA GLU A 48 -36.77 30.63 -3.39
C GLU A 48 -36.16 29.38 -2.74
N THR A 49 -37.00 28.36 -2.55
CA THR A 49 -36.65 27.03 -2.06
C THR A 49 -35.87 26.28 -3.15
N THR A 50 -34.55 26.33 -3.08
CA THR A 50 -33.70 25.42 -3.84
C THR A 50 -33.44 24.19 -2.98
N GLN A 51 -34.00 23.07 -3.41
CA GLN A 51 -33.86 21.76 -2.78
C GLN A 51 -32.38 21.41 -2.64
N GLU A 52 -31.86 21.54 -1.42
CA GLU A 52 -30.62 20.88 -1.02
C GLU A 52 -30.83 19.38 -1.20
N ALA A 53 -30.09 18.80 -2.13
CA ALA A 53 -29.99 17.36 -2.26
C ALA A 53 -29.41 16.85 -0.94
N GLU A 54 -30.29 16.37 -0.07
CA GLU A 54 -30.01 15.70 1.18
C GLU A 54 -29.08 14.52 0.88
N VAL A 55 -27.78 14.75 1.02
CA VAL A 55 -26.78 13.69 0.96
C VAL A 55 -26.99 12.85 2.22
N THR A 56 -27.84 11.84 2.09
CA THR A 56 -28.06 10.83 3.14
C THR A 56 -26.69 10.39 3.66
N PRO A 57 -26.35 10.63 4.92
CA PRO A 57 -25.07 10.19 5.44
C PRO A 57 -25.10 8.66 5.42
N VAL A 58 -24.22 8.08 4.61
CA VAL A 58 -24.02 6.63 4.56
C VAL A 58 -23.82 6.17 5.99
N ALA A 59 -24.75 5.36 6.50
CA ALA A 59 -24.70 4.88 7.87
C ALA A 59 -23.36 4.17 8.12
N HIS A 60 -22.45 4.89 8.78
CA HIS A 60 -21.20 4.33 9.25
C HIS A 60 -21.59 3.38 10.39
N ARG A 61 -21.48 2.08 10.13
CA ARG A 61 -21.63 1.09 11.20
C ARG A 61 -20.48 1.32 12.17
N ARG A 62 -20.80 1.92 13.31
CA ARG A 62 -19.91 2.05 14.45
C ARG A 62 -19.43 0.65 14.82
N THR A 63 -18.12 0.47 14.85
CA THR A 63 -17.47 -0.77 15.31
C THR A 63 -17.72 -1.01 16.80
N GLY A 64 -18.23 0.00 17.53
CA GLY A 64 -18.47 -0.06 18.96
C GLY A 64 -17.23 0.30 19.78
N ASN A 65 -16.11 0.56 19.11
CA ASN A 65 -14.90 1.08 19.71
C ASN A 65 -14.77 2.58 19.36
N PRO A 66 -14.93 3.50 20.32
CA PRO A 66 -14.91 4.94 20.05
C PRO A 66 -13.56 5.41 19.47
N TYR A 67 -12.46 4.73 19.78
CA TYR A 67 -11.15 5.04 19.19
C TYR A 67 -11.14 4.74 17.68
N VAL A 68 -11.58 3.53 17.30
CA VAL A 68 -11.61 3.12 15.88
C VAL A 68 -12.63 3.94 15.10
N ASP A 69 -13.79 4.21 15.69
CA ASP A 69 -14.83 5.02 15.08
C ASP A 69 -14.35 6.47 14.86
N SER A 70 -13.63 7.06 15.83
CA SER A 70 -13.06 8.41 15.69
C SER A 70 -12.01 8.48 14.58
N ILE A 71 -11.17 7.46 14.43
CA ILE A 71 -10.16 7.39 13.36
C ILE A 71 -10.84 7.22 12.00
N ALA A 72 -11.86 6.36 11.90
CA ALA A 72 -12.58 6.15 10.66
C ALA A 72 -13.24 7.46 10.20
N GLU A 73 -13.87 8.19 11.11
CA GLU A 73 -14.50 9.48 10.85
C GLU A 73 -13.47 10.57 10.48
N SER A 74 -12.28 10.59 11.09
CA SER A 74 -11.25 11.61 10.83
C SER A 74 -10.31 11.30 9.66
N SER A 75 -10.22 10.04 9.22
CA SER A 75 -9.19 9.59 8.26
C SER A 75 -9.48 9.93 6.80
N GLY A 76 -10.74 10.23 6.45
CA GLY A 76 -11.18 10.39 5.06
C GLY A 76 -11.12 9.10 4.21
N LEU A 77 -10.67 7.98 4.78
CA LEU A 77 -10.55 6.69 4.12
C LEU A 77 -11.93 6.02 4.05
N HIS A 78 -12.40 5.73 2.84
CA HIS A 78 -13.70 5.12 2.63
C HIS A 78 -13.60 3.91 1.72
N ILE A 79 -14.08 2.76 2.17
CA ILE A 79 -14.05 1.55 1.35
C ILE A 79 -14.97 1.73 0.14
N ILE A 80 -14.40 1.87 -1.05
CA ILE A 80 -15.13 2.04 -2.32
C ILE A 80 -15.91 0.76 -2.65
N ARG A 81 -15.25 -0.40 -2.57
CA ARG A 81 -15.83 -1.71 -2.90
C ARG A 81 -16.21 -2.51 -1.67
N ARG A 82 -17.13 -1.98 -0.87
CA ARG A 82 -17.53 -2.59 0.42
C ARG A 82 -18.01 -4.03 0.30
N SER A 83 -18.74 -4.40 -0.75
CA SER A 83 -19.23 -5.77 -0.95
C SER A 83 -18.08 -6.76 -1.17
N GLU A 84 -17.11 -6.41 -2.00
CA GLU A 84 -15.93 -7.23 -2.30
C GLU A 84 -15.05 -7.40 -1.06
N VAL A 85 -14.77 -6.30 -0.34
CA VAL A 85 -13.98 -6.33 0.89
C VAL A 85 -14.68 -7.16 1.98
N GLN A 86 -15.99 -6.98 2.14
CA GLN A 86 -16.77 -7.75 3.13
C GLN A 86 -16.83 -9.24 2.78
N ALA A 87 -16.99 -9.57 1.49
CA ALA A 87 -17.00 -10.95 1.02
C ALA A 87 -15.65 -11.62 1.30
N ALA A 88 -14.54 -10.96 0.95
CA ALA A 88 -13.19 -11.47 1.19
C ALA A 88 -12.93 -11.73 2.69
N TYR A 89 -13.33 -10.80 3.56
CA TYR A 89 -13.21 -10.99 5.01
C TYR A 89 -14.11 -12.13 5.52
N THR A 90 -15.33 -12.26 5.00
CA THR A 90 -16.26 -13.32 5.43
C THR A 90 -15.76 -14.70 4.99
N GLU A 91 -15.14 -14.81 3.82
CA GLU A 91 -14.67 -16.08 3.26
C GLU A 91 -13.38 -16.56 3.94
N ARG A 92 -12.39 -15.67 4.13
CA ARG A 92 -11.03 -16.06 4.58
C ARG A 92 -10.43 -15.14 5.65
N GLY A 93 -11.23 -14.31 6.31
CA GLY A 93 -10.76 -13.39 7.35
C GLY A 93 -9.71 -12.41 6.86
N GLU A 94 -8.69 -12.17 7.68
CA GLU A 94 -7.57 -11.27 7.41
C GLU A 94 -6.76 -11.73 6.18
N LEU A 95 -6.65 -13.04 5.96
CA LEU A 95 -5.99 -13.59 4.76
C LEU A 95 -6.77 -13.26 3.47
N GLY A 96 -8.10 -13.17 3.56
CA GLY A 96 -8.96 -12.73 2.47
C GLY A 96 -8.68 -11.28 2.10
N LEU A 97 -8.62 -10.40 3.11
CA LEU A 97 -8.26 -8.99 2.94
C LEU A 97 -6.86 -8.82 2.34
N PHE A 98 -5.87 -9.58 2.86
CA PHE A 98 -4.51 -9.58 2.31
C PHE A 98 -4.48 -10.00 0.83
N SER A 99 -5.30 -10.99 0.46
CA SER A 99 -5.37 -11.51 -0.90
C SER A 99 -5.95 -10.53 -1.92
N LEU A 100 -6.66 -9.48 -1.49
CA LEU A 100 -7.11 -8.41 -2.37
C LEU A 100 -5.93 -7.62 -2.95
N PHE A 101 -4.90 -7.35 -2.13
CA PHE A 101 -3.67 -6.68 -2.56
C PHE A 101 -2.68 -7.66 -3.18
N PHE A 102 -2.49 -8.82 -2.54
CA PHE A 102 -1.64 -9.91 -3.02
C PHE A 102 -2.47 -10.99 -3.72
N THR A 103 -3.03 -10.64 -4.88
CA THR A 103 -3.83 -11.55 -5.71
C THR A 103 -3.03 -12.79 -6.11
N ARG A 104 -3.72 -13.90 -6.43
CA ARG A 104 -3.08 -15.16 -6.86
C ARG A 104 -2.08 -14.95 -8.01
N ASP A 105 -2.51 -14.28 -9.08
CA ASP A 105 -1.68 -14.07 -10.27
C ASP A 105 -0.42 -13.26 -9.95
N PHE A 106 -0.49 -12.37 -8.94
CA PHE A 106 0.70 -11.69 -8.46
C PHE A 106 1.68 -12.65 -7.81
N ARG A 107 1.19 -13.47 -6.88
CA ARG A 107 2.01 -14.42 -6.14
C ARG A 107 2.65 -15.42 -7.10
N ASP A 108 1.91 -15.88 -8.10
CA ASP A 108 2.43 -16.77 -9.14
C ASP A 108 3.55 -16.10 -9.96
N SER A 109 3.42 -14.81 -10.26
CA SER A 109 4.47 -14.02 -10.91
C SER A 109 5.72 -13.90 -10.04
N LEU A 110 5.56 -13.53 -8.76
CA LEU A 110 6.67 -13.43 -7.79
C LEU A 110 7.39 -14.76 -7.64
N LEU A 111 6.64 -15.86 -7.56
CA LEU A 111 7.18 -17.21 -7.48
C LEU A 111 8.00 -17.56 -8.73
N SER A 112 7.42 -17.33 -9.91
CA SER A 112 8.07 -17.60 -11.20
C SER A 112 9.39 -16.85 -11.34
N TRP A 113 9.40 -15.55 -11.04
CA TRP A 113 10.60 -14.72 -11.13
C TRP A 113 11.67 -15.11 -10.12
N THR A 114 11.26 -15.38 -8.87
CA THR A 114 12.16 -15.84 -7.82
C THR A 114 12.78 -17.20 -8.19
N ASN A 115 11.98 -18.13 -8.71
CA ASN A 115 12.44 -19.45 -9.12
C ASN A 115 13.38 -19.40 -10.33
N LYS A 116 13.19 -18.48 -11.28
CA LYS A 116 14.13 -18.25 -12.37
C LYS A 116 15.53 -17.96 -11.83
N LEU A 117 15.67 -17.04 -10.87
CA LEU A 117 16.98 -16.73 -10.26
C LEU A 117 17.52 -17.86 -9.37
N LEU A 118 16.67 -18.50 -8.57
CA LEU A 118 17.09 -19.64 -7.74
C LEU A 118 17.72 -20.73 -8.60
N LYS A 119 17.08 -21.06 -9.73
CA LYS A 119 17.56 -22.05 -10.69
C LYS A 119 18.88 -21.64 -11.33
N GLU A 120 19.00 -20.39 -11.79
CA GLU A 120 20.25 -19.84 -12.36
C GLU A 120 21.42 -19.91 -11.37
N LYS A 121 21.15 -19.82 -10.07
CA LYS A 121 22.15 -19.91 -8.99
C LYS A 121 22.34 -21.32 -8.43
N GLY A 122 21.75 -22.34 -9.06
CA GLY A 122 21.84 -23.73 -8.63
C GLY A 122 21.22 -24.01 -7.26
N LYS A 123 20.24 -23.18 -6.86
CA LYS A 123 19.48 -23.35 -5.62
C LYS A 123 18.18 -24.11 -5.90
N VAL A 124 17.63 -24.71 -4.85
CA VAL A 124 16.33 -25.39 -4.91
C VAL A 124 15.24 -24.34 -5.11
N GLU A 125 14.39 -24.53 -6.12
CA GLU A 125 13.22 -23.69 -6.39
C GLU A 125 12.30 -23.64 -5.15
N ALA A 126 11.64 -22.50 -4.94
CA ALA A 126 10.63 -22.33 -3.91
C ALA A 126 9.29 -22.89 -4.38
N THR A 127 8.54 -23.45 -3.44
CA THR A 127 7.13 -23.81 -3.65
C THR A 127 6.21 -22.61 -3.32
N VAL A 128 4.94 -22.67 -3.74
CA VAL A 128 3.92 -21.67 -3.35
C VAL A 128 3.82 -21.54 -1.83
N TYR A 129 3.84 -22.67 -1.12
CA TYR A 129 3.76 -22.68 0.36
C TYR A 129 4.98 -22.05 1.01
N GLU A 130 6.17 -22.26 0.45
CA GLU A 130 7.39 -21.62 0.94
C GLU A 130 7.38 -20.12 0.68
N LEU A 131 6.83 -19.68 -0.45
CA LEU A 131 6.67 -18.25 -0.73
C LEU A 131 5.71 -17.59 0.26
N ASP A 132 4.55 -18.21 0.52
CA ASP A 132 3.57 -17.72 1.50
C ASP A 132 4.17 -17.69 2.92
N ALA A 133 4.90 -18.73 3.30
CA ALA A 133 5.62 -18.79 4.57
C ALA A 133 6.71 -17.70 4.68
N TYR A 134 7.47 -17.47 3.61
CA TYR A 134 8.47 -16.39 3.54
C TYR A 134 7.82 -15.01 3.72
N ILE A 135 6.75 -14.70 2.98
CA ILE A 135 6.03 -13.43 3.08
C ILE A 135 5.46 -13.26 4.50
N GLY A 136 4.85 -14.31 5.06
CA GLY A 136 4.32 -14.28 6.43
C GLY A 136 5.40 -14.00 7.48
N LEU A 137 6.58 -14.57 7.31
CA LEU A 137 7.72 -14.29 8.19
C LEU A 137 8.26 -12.87 8.04
N GLU A 138 8.36 -12.32 6.82
CA GLU A 138 8.71 -10.90 6.59
C GLU A 138 7.71 -9.95 7.27
N ILE A 139 6.41 -10.25 7.17
CA ILE A 139 5.36 -9.48 7.83
C ILE A 139 5.53 -9.56 9.36
N ALA A 140 5.72 -10.76 9.91
CA ALA A 140 5.93 -10.96 11.34
C ALA A 140 7.17 -10.22 11.86
N MET A 141 8.25 -10.17 11.07
CA MET A 141 9.45 -9.40 11.41
C MET A 141 9.19 -7.90 11.51
N SER A 142 8.20 -7.36 10.81
CA SER A 142 7.89 -5.92 10.86
C SER A 142 7.26 -5.50 12.20
N PHE A 143 6.66 -6.44 12.94
CA PHE A 143 6.00 -6.16 14.23
C PHE A 143 6.82 -6.65 15.43
N ILE A 144 7.74 -7.59 15.25
CA ILE A 144 8.53 -8.15 16.35
C ILE A 144 9.81 -7.32 16.53
N PRO A 145 10.08 -6.78 17.74
CA PRO A 145 11.17 -5.84 17.97
C PRO A 145 12.53 -6.52 18.20
N PHE A 146 12.92 -7.47 17.35
CA PHE A 146 14.30 -7.99 17.33
C PHE A 146 15.17 -7.17 16.39
N THR A 147 16.36 -6.79 16.85
CA THR A 147 17.31 -5.99 16.06
C THR A 147 18.02 -6.83 15.00
N GLU A 148 18.24 -8.11 15.30
CA GLU A 148 18.97 -9.02 14.43
C GLU A 148 18.08 -10.19 14.02
N MET A 149 17.92 -10.38 12.70
CA MET A 149 17.08 -11.45 12.14
C MET A 149 17.41 -12.85 12.68
N LYS A 150 18.70 -13.15 12.93
CA LYS A 150 19.11 -14.45 13.47
C LYS A 150 18.54 -14.73 14.86
N GLU A 151 18.20 -13.69 15.62
CA GLU A 151 17.64 -13.84 16.97
C GLU A 151 16.27 -14.48 16.91
N LEU A 152 15.48 -14.25 15.86
CA LEU A 152 14.16 -14.86 15.68
C LEU A 152 14.20 -16.39 15.59
N TRP A 153 15.32 -16.96 15.12
CA TRP A 153 15.55 -18.41 15.04
C TRP A 153 16.42 -18.95 16.18
N SER A 154 16.76 -18.12 17.17
CA SER A 154 17.56 -18.56 18.31
C SER A 154 16.76 -19.51 19.21
N LYS A 155 17.49 -20.36 19.94
CA LYS A 155 16.95 -21.24 21.00
C LYS A 155 17.34 -20.77 22.41
N GLU A 156 17.99 -19.61 22.51
CA GLU A 156 18.43 -19.04 23.78
C GLU A 156 17.24 -18.56 24.63
N MET A 157 17.38 -18.54 25.95
CA MET A 157 16.27 -18.30 26.90
C MET A 157 15.57 -16.94 26.76
N PHE A 158 16.22 -15.95 26.12
CA PHE A 158 15.71 -14.59 25.92
C PHE A 158 15.70 -14.16 24.45
N LYS A 159 15.97 -15.09 23.53
CA LYS A 159 15.96 -14.85 22.08
C LYS A 159 15.12 -15.91 21.42
N GLY A 160 14.70 -15.66 20.20
CA GLY A 160 13.90 -16.62 19.44
C GLY A 160 12.42 -16.31 19.53
N HIS A 161 11.73 -16.67 18.46
CA HIS A 161 10.30 -16.69 18.41
C HIS A 161 9.87 -18.10 17.99
N PRO A 162 9.03 -18.80 18.75
CA PRO A 162 8.78 -20.24 18.58
C PRO A 162 8.24 -20.57 17.18
N HIS A 163 7.48 -19.66 16.58
CA HIS A 163 6.87 -19.86 15.27
C HIS A 163 7.86 -19.73 14.10
N PHE A 164 8.98 -19.03 14.22
CA PHE A 164 9.93 -18.85 13.11
C PHE A 164 10.58 -20.17 12.67
N PRO A 165 11.26 -20.94 13.55
CA PRO A 165 11.85 -22.22 13.17
C PRO A 165 10.81 -23.30 12.87
N LEU A 166 9.57 -23.16 13.34
CA LEU A 166 8.46 -24.06 13.00
C LEU A 166 7.93 -23.81 11.59
N THR A 167 7.90 -22.55 11.14
CA THR A 167 7.40 -22.17 9.81
C THR A 167 8.43 -22.43 8.71
N MET A 168 9.69 -22.03 8.92
CA MET A 168 10.75 -22.23 7.92
C MET A 168 12.13 -22.22 8.58
N ALA A 169 13.04 -23.07 8.11
CA ALA A 169 14.43 -23.03 8.56
C ALA A 169 15.12 -21.72 8.12
N ARG A 170 15.95 -21.14 9.00
CA ARG A 170 16.63 -19.86 8.75
C ARG A 170 17.40 -19.82 7.43
N ASN A 171 18.16 -20.87 7.15
CA ASN A 171 18.94 -20.98 5.91
C ASN A 171 18.06 -20.99 4.66
N ARG A 172 16.88 -21.60 4.73
CA ARG A 172 15.90 -21.61 3.64
C ARG A 172 15.29 -20.22 3.45
N PHE A 173 14.93 -19.57 4.56
CA PHE A 173 14.46 -18.18 4.54
C PHE A 173 15.48 -17.23 3.90
N GLU A 174 16.74 -17.26 4.37
CA GLU A 174 17.83 -16.45 3.83
C GLU A 174 18.09 -16.76 2.35
N SER A 175 17.98 -18.03 1.95
CA SER A 175 18.12 -18.42 0.55
C SER A 175 16.99 -17.85 -0.32
N ILE A 176 15.75 -17.85 0.14
CA ILE A 176 14.63 -17.26 -0.61
C ILE A 176 14.79 -15.74 -0.65
N ARG A 177 15.04 -15.11 0.50
CA ARG A 177 15.22 -13.65 0.65
C ARG A 177 16.31 -13.10 -0.27
N GLY A 178 17.44 -13.79 -0.38
CA GLY A 178 18.58 -13.35 -1.20
C GLY A 178 18.32 -13.35 -2.70
N TRP A 179 17.30 -14.06 -3.18
CA TRP A 179 16.96 -14.18 -4.61
C TRP A 179 15.50 -13.80 -4.92
N PHE A 180 14.78 -13.28 -3.94
CA PHE A 180 13.38 -12.87 -4.09
C PHE A 180 13.28 -11.74 -5.11
N GLN A 181 12.37 -11.91 -6.08
CA GLN A 181 12.18 -10.94 -7.16
C GLN A 181 10.76 -10.39 -7.23
N ILE A 182 10.69 -9.07 -7.44
CA ILE A 182 9.45 -8.28 -7.45
C ILE A 182 9.09 -7.83 -8.88
N HIS A 183 9.99 -8.03 -9.84
CA HIS A 183 9.77 -7.81 -11.25
C HIS A 183 10.34 -8.97 -12.07
N ALA A 184 9.90 -9.08 -13.33
CA ALA A 184 10.43 -10.08 -14.24
C ALA A 184 11.94 -9.86 -14.46
N PRO A 185 12.78 -10.91 -14.40
CA PRO A 185 14.20 -10.76 -14.65
C PRO A 185 14.41 -10.28 -16.08
N GLU A 186 15.27 -9.27 -16.26
CA GLU A 186 15.63 -8.68 -17.56
C GLU A 186 14.50 -7.88 -18.25
N SER A 187 13.37 -7.63 -17.58
CA SER A 187 12.26 -6.88 -18.18
C SER A 187 12.47 -5.37 -18.29
N VAL A 188 13.47 -4.83 -17.59
CA VAL A 188 13.79 -3.40 -17.60
C VAL A 188 15.15 -3.20 -18.25
N SER A 189 15.19 -2.44 -19.34
CA SER A 189 16.43 -2.10 -20.07
C SER A 189 17.38 -1.27 -19.22
N VAL A 190 18.66 -1.25 -19.57
CA VAL A 190 19.68 -0.51 -18.80
C VAL A 190 19.36 0.98 -18.80
N GLU A 191 18.96 1.53 -19.95
CA GLU A 191 18.60 2.95 -20.09
C GLU A 191 17.44 3.34 -19.17
N ARG A 192 16.43 2.47 -19.05
CA ARG A 192 15.27 2.72 -18.17
C ARG A 192 15.63 2.62 -16.69
N ARG A 193 16.62 1.81 -16.32
CA ARG A 193 17.12 1.74 -14.93
C ARG A 193 17.87 3.00 -14.51
N GLU A 194 18.56 3.63 -15.46
CA GLU A 194 19.27 4.89 -15.20
C GLU A 194 18.29 6.06 -15.00
N LEU A 195 17.14 6.03 -15.67
CA LEU A 195 16.11 7.07 -15.58
C LEU A 195 15.13 6.90 -14.41
N ASP A 196 14.86 5.67 -13.97
CA ASP A 196 13.94 5.39 -12.86
C ASP A 196 14.69 4.79 -11.66
N PRO A 197 15.06 5.56 -10.62
CA PRO A 197 15.77 5.02 -9.46
C PRO A 197 14.95 3.99 -8.67
N LEU A 198 13.63 3.96 -8.83
CA LEU A 198 12.73 3.01 -8.18
C LEU A 198 12.37 1.81 -9.07
N TRP A 199 13.02 1.64 -10.22
CA TRP A 199 12.68 0.62 -11.23
C TRP A 199 12.47 -0.79 -10.64
N HIS A 200 13.26 -1.16 -9.62
CA HIS A 200 13.23 -2.46 -8.95
C HIS A 200 11.95 -2.70 -8.14
N SER A 201 11.27 -1.64 -7.71
CA SER A 201 10.05 -1.69 -6.88
C SER A 201 8.82 -1.08 -7.57
N ARG A 202 9.03 -0.38 -8.70
CA ARG A 202 8.00 0.34 -9.47
C ARG A 202 6.74 -0.48 -9.70
N ARG A 203 6.90 -1.74 -10.15
CA ARG A 203 5.77 -2.63 -10.44
C ARG A 203 4.95 -2.98 -9.20
N LEU A 204 5.60 -3.20 -8.06
CA LEU A 204 4.92 -3.46 -6.79
C LEU A 204 4.17 -2.21 -6.32
N LEU A 205 4.83 -1.05 -6.35
CA LEU A 205 4.23 0.22 -5.92
C LEU A 205 2.99 0.56 -6.75
N GLN A 206 3.09 0.49 -8.09
CA GLN A 206 1.97 0.71 -8.99
C GLN A 206 0.80 -0.25 -8.70
N ARG A 207 1.11 -1.53 -8.47
CA ARG A 207 0.06 -2.50 -8.14
C ARG A 207 -0.64 -2.16 -6.83
N LEU A 208 0.13 -1.86 -5.79
CA LEU A 208 -0.41 -1.50 -4.49
C LEU A 208 -1.25 -0.22 -4.58
N GLU A 209 -0.80 0.77 -5.34
CA GLU A 209 -1.53 2.00 -5.58
C GLU A 209 -2.86 1.75 -6.31
N ILE A 210 -2.84 0.98 -7.41
CA ILE A 210 -4.04 0.63 -8.17
C ILE A 210 -5.04 -0.12 -7.29
N GLN A 211 -4.58 -1.11 -6.53
CA GLN A 211 -5.45 -1.87 -5.62
C GLN A 211 -6.01 -0.99 -4.51
N SER A 212 -5.18 -0.11 -3.93
CA SER A 212 -5.62 0.85 -2.93
C SER A 212 -6.73 1.73 -3.48
N ARG A 213 -6.51 2.43 -4.60
CA ARG A 213 -7.50 3.30 -5.26
C ARG A 213 -8.78 2.57 -5.69
N THR A 214 -8.71 1.26 -5.91
CA THR A 214 -9.88 0.48 -6.34
C THR A 214 -10.73 0.04 -5.14
N LEU A 215 -10.11 -0.16 -3.98
CA LEU A 215 -10.73 -0.78 -2.82
C LEU A 215 -11.04 0.23 -1.70
N VAL A 216 -10.26 1.30 -1.57
CA VAL A 216 -10.21 2.31 -0.49
C VAL A 216 -10.09 3.71 -1.09
#